data_AF-A0A183MCG9-F1
#
_entry.id   AF-A0A183MCG9-F1
#
_cell.length_a   1.000
_cell.length_b   1.000
_cell.length_c   1.000
_cell.angle_alpha   90.00
_cell.angle_beta   90.00
_cell.angle_gamma   90.00
#
_symmetry.space_group_name_H-M   'P 1'
#
loop_
_entity.id
_entity.type
_entity.pdbx_description
1 polymer ?
#
loop_
_entity_poly.entity_id
_entity_poly.type
_entity_poly.pdbx_seq_one_letter_code
_entity_poly.pdbx_strand_id
1 'polypeptide(L)' 'MRDVDSMLELGLYLNDLSMHDSSRDMVLAGEQQSAELKLALEQVN' A
#
# COMPACT_ATOMS: atom_id res chain seq x y z
N MET A 1 -7.36 3.70 5.78
CA MET A 1 -6.25 2.75 5.68
C MET A 1 -5.88 2.66 4.21
N ARG A 2 -4.84 3.38 3.78
CA ARG A 2 -4.50 3.55 2.35
C ARG A 2 -3.04 3.16 2.04
N ASP A 3 -2.24 2.93 3.06
CA ASP A 3 -0.81 2.71 2.98
C ASP A 3 -0.36 1.90 4.20
N VAL A 4 0.81 1.27 4.09
CA VAL A 4 1.36 0.40 5.13
C VAL A 4 1.82 1.17 6.38
N ASP A 5 2.20 2.44 6.25
CA ASP A 5 2.65 3.27 7.38
C ASP A 5 1.50 3.55 8.35
N SER A 6 0.34 3.92 7.83
CA SER A 6 -0.89 4.09 8.61
C SER A 6 -1.32 2.80 9.31
N MET A 7 -1.04 1.63 8.71
CA MET A 7 -1.34 0.35 9.33
C MET A 7 -0.40 0.07 10.51
N LEU A 8 0.88 0.38 10.36
CA LEU A 8 1.88 0.23 11.41
C LEU A 8 1.56 1.10 12.64
N GLU A 9 1.14 2.35 12.42
CA GLU A 9 0.73 3.25 13.51
C GLU A 9 -0.46 2.70 14.33
N LEU A 10 -1.32 1.92 13.68
CA LEU A 10 -2.48 1.27 14.31
C LEU A 10 -2.16 -0.12 14.87
N GLY A 11 -0.93 -0.61 14.71
CA GLY A 11 -0.53 -1.97 15.11
C GLY A 11 -1.20 -3.06 14.26
N LEU A 12 -1.62 -2.74 13.05
CA LEU A 12 -2.26 -3.66 12.11
C LEU A 12 -1.26 -4.17 11.09
N TYR A 13 -1.43 -5.42 10.69
CA TYR A 13 -0.71 -6.06 9.60
C TYR A 13 -1.65 -6.36 8.44
N LEU A 14 -1.10 -6.58 7.25
CA LEU A 14 -1.88 -6.89 6.04
C LEU A 14 -2.80 -8.11 6.21
N ASN A 15 -2.39 -9.08 7.04
CA ASN A 15 -3.18 -10.28 7.32
C ASN A 15 -4.38 -10.03 8.25
N ASP A 16 -4.42 -8.91 8.95
CA ASP A 16 -5.57 -8.52 9.78
C ASP A 16 -6.70 -7.95 8.92
N LEU A 17 -6.44 -7.65 7.64
CA LEU A 17 -7.43 -7.20 6.69
C LEU A 17 -8.25 -8.37 6.14
N SER A 18 -9.57 -8.18 6.10
CA SER A 18 -10.51 -9.11 5.48
C SER A 18 -10.14 -9.34 4.01
N MET A 19 -10.21 -10.59 3.56
CA MET A 19 -10.11 -10.93 2.14
C MET A 19 -11.44 -10.78 1.40
N HIS A 20 -12.52 -10.47 2.11
CA HIS A 20 -13.88 -10.38 1.56
C HIS A 20 -14.31 -8.94 1.23
N ASP A 21 -13.45 -7.97 1.52
CA ASP A 21 -13.64 -6.58 1.13
C ASP A 21 -12.39 -6.05 0.41
N SER A 22 -12.49 -4.82 -0.08
CA SER A 22 -11.44 -4.21 -0.88
C SER A 22 -10.30 -3.60 -0.06
N SER A 23 -10.31 -3.69 1.27
CA SER A 23 -9.32 -3.00 2.11
C SER A 23 -7.90 -3.49 1.84
N ARG A 24 -7.73 -4.80 1.68
CA ARG A 24 -6.44 -5.43 1.34
C ARG A 24 -5.95 -5.01 -0.04
N ASP A 25 -6.84 -5.01 -1.02
CA ASP A 25 -6.53 -4.63 -2.40
C ASP A 25 -6.17 -3.14 -2.50
N MET A 26 -6.85 -2.27 -1.75
CA MET A 26 -6.57 -0.83 -1.74
C MET A 26 -5.17 -0.52 -1.22
N VAL A 27 -4.71 -1.20 -0.16
CA VAL A 27 -3.34 -1.01 0.35
C VAL A 27 -2.33 -1.50 -0.67
N LEU A 28 -2.52 -2.69 -1.23
CA LEU A 28 -1.60 -3.25 -2.24
C LEU A 28 -1.52 -2.39 -3.51
N ALA A 29 -2.66 -1.86 -3.99
CA ALA A 29 -2.69 -0.96 -5.13
C ALA A 29 -1.96 0.36 -4.85
N GLY A 30 -2.08 0.90 -3.63
CA GLY A 30 -1.35 2.09 -3.20
C GLY A 30 0.16 1.87 -3.21
N GLU A 31 0.63 0.75 -2.66
CA GLU A 31 2.06 0.39 -2.66
C GLU A 31 2.59 0.19 -4.08
N GLN A 32 1.83 -0.48 -4.96
CA GLN A 32 2.22 -0.67 -6.34
C GLN A 32 2.34 0.67 -7.08
N GLN A 33 1.36 1.56 -6.93
CA GLN A 33 1.40 2.89 -7.55
C GLN A 33 2.58 3.72 -7.06
N SER A 34 2.88 3.67 -5.75
CA SER A 34 4.04 4.36 -5.16
C SER A 34 5.36 3.85 -5.76
N ALA A 35 5.50 2.54 -5.90
CA ALA A 35 6.67 1.91 -6.50
C ALA A 35 6.84 2.29 -7.99
N GLU A 36 5.76 2.23 -8.77
CA GLU A 36 5.76 2.64 -10.18
C GLU A 36 6.15 4.11 -10.33
N LEU A 37 5.62 4.99 -9.48
CA LEU A 37 5.95 6.41 -9.47
C LEU A 37 7.44 6.62 -9.15
N LYS A 38 7.97 5.93 -8.14
CA LYS A 38 9.40 6.02 -7.78
C LYS A 38 10.30 5.60 -8.94
N LEU A 39 9.98 4.49 -9.60
CA LEU A 39 10.72 4.02 -10.76
C LEU A 39 10.65 5.01 -11.94
N ALA A 40 9.48 5.60 -12.19
CA ALA A 40 9.32 6.63 -13.21
C ALA A 40 10.17 7.87 -12.93
N LEU A 41 10.26 8.30 -11.66
CA LEU A 41 11.12 9.43 -11.25
C LEU A 41 12.61 9.11 -11.34
N GLU A 42 13.02 7.88 -11.02
CA GLU A 42 14.41 7.42 -11.15
C GLU A 42 14.86 7.36 -12.62
N GLN A 43 13.96 7.07 -13.56
CA GLN A 43 14.27 7.04 -15.00
C GLN A 43 14.46 8.43 -15.63
N VAL A 44 13.97 9.49 -14.98
CA VAL A 44 14.05 10.88 -15.48
C VAL A 44 15.29 11.62 -14.95
N ASN A 45 15.97 11.04 -13.94
CA ASN A 45 17.23 11.56 -13.37
C ASN A 45 18.45 10.83 -13.92
#